data_AF-A0A3A8R128-F1
#
_entry.id   AF-A0A3A8R128-F1
#
_cell.length_a   1.000
_cell.length_b   1.000
_cell.length_c   1.000
_cell.angle_alpha   90.00
_cell.angle_beta   90.00
_cell.angle_gamma   90.00
#
_symmetry.space_group_name_H-M   'P 1'
#
loop_
_entity.id
_entity.type
_entity.pdbx_description
1 polymer ?
#
loop_
_entity_poly.entity_id
_entity_poly.type
_entity_poly.pdbx_seq_one_letter_code
_entity_poly.pdbx_strand_id
1 'polypeptide(L)'
;MSPPVAALATPAMLRRTDPVRGAVERLARTLPAREDATVLLDFMEDDLREGLDALGDVQAHFYDLLLALHREKLTPVALMNAAEDLHVLQRLEDLHEVVTQLRRRLSQAAGMIRHG
;
A
#
# COMPACT_ATOMS: atom_id res chain seq x y z
N MET A 1 28.01 -9.22 5.33
CA MET A 1 27.25 -8.54 4.27
C MET A 1 25.79 -8.81 4.52
N SER A 2 25.00 -7.80 4.88
CA SER A 2 23.55 -7.95 5.04
C SER A 2 22.90 -8.07 3.66
N PRO A 3 21.89 -8.93 3.45
CA PRO A 3 21.26 -9.06 2.14
C PRO A 3 20.48 -7.77 1.79
N PRO A 4 20.35 -7.43 0.49
CA PRO A 4 19.70 -6.20 0.03
C PRO A 4 18.19 -6.13 0.31
N VAL A 5 17.59 -7.19 0.88
CA VAL A 5 16.18 -7.22 1.29
C VAL A 5 15.94 -6.42 2.60
N ALA A 6 17.00 -6.10 3.35
CA ALA A 6 16.89 -5.30 4.59
C ALA A 6 16.54 -3.82 4.36
N ALA A 7 16.38 -3.37 3.11
CA ALA A 7 16.05 -2.00 2.74
C ALA A 7 14.64 -1.82 2.14
N LEU A 8 13.79 -2.85 2.18
CA LEU A 8 12.35 -2.62 2.17
C LEU A 8 12.01 -2.09 3.56
N ALA A 9 11.70 -0.79 3.64
CA ALA A 9 11.45 -0.06 4.88
C ALA A 9 10.77 -0.95 5.92
N THR A 10 11.51 -1.29 6.98
CA THR A 10 11.01 -2.13 8.07
C THR A 10 9.66 -1.58 8.55
N PRO A 11 8.57 -2.38 8.53
CA PRO A 11 7.28 -2.00 9.11
C PRO A 11 7.39 -1.57 10.59
N ALA A 12 8.52 -1.88 11.23
CA ALA A 12 8.86 -1.50 12.60
C ALA A 12 9.03 0.00 12.83
N MET A 13 9.42 0.82 11.83
CA MET A 13 9.53 2.28 12.00
C MET A 13 8.17 3.00 11.99
N LEU A 14 7.11 2.35 11.49
CA LEU A 14 5.74 2.88 11.48
C LEU A 14 5.02 2.74 12.82
N ARG A 15 5.61 2.06 13.81
CA ARG A 15 4.93 1.72 15.07
C ARG A 15 4.80 2.86 16.09
N ARG A 16 5.32 4.07 15.82
CA ARG A 16 5.27 5.19 16.79
C ARG A 16 4.29 6.32 16.44
N THR A 17 3.75 6.33 15.23
CA THR A 17 2.78 7.31 14.70
C THR A 17 2.15 6.71 13.44
N ASP A 18 0.82 6.68 13.34
CA ASP A 18 0.13 6.29 12.10
C ASP A 18 0.61 7.23 10.95
N PRO A 19 1.40 6.71 9.99
CA PRO A 19 2.02 7.54 8.95
C PRO A 19 0.99 8.11 7.99
N VAL A 20 -0.09 7.36 7.73
CA VAL A 20 -1.17 7.75 6.82
C VAL A 20 -1.90 8.92 7.46
N ARG A 21 -2.36 8.74 8.70
CA ARG A 21 -3.04 9.79 9.44
C ARG A 21 -2.18 11.05 9.54
N GLY A 22 -0.91 10.91 9.90
CA GLY A 22 0.01 12.03 9.99
C GLY A 22 0.24 12.76 8.64
N ALA A 23 0.14 12.06 7.50
CA ALA A 23 0.22 12.66 6.18
C ALA A 23 -1.07 13.38 5.77
N VAL A 24 -2.23 12.76 6.04
CA VAL A 24 -3.56 13.34 5.76
C VAL A 24 -3.78 14.59 6.60
N GLU A 25 -3.45 14.57 7.90
CA GLU A 25 -3.50 15.74 8.78
C GLU A 25 -2.60 16.88 8.30
N ARG A 26 -1.43 16.57 7.72
CA ARG A 26 -0.57 17.60 7.11
C ARG A 26 -1.23 18.23 5.88
N LEU A 27 -1.87 17.44 5.02
CA LEU A 27 -2.58 17.96 3.85
C LEU A 27 -3.80 18.78 4.27
N ALA A 28 -4.55 18.33 5.28
CA ALA A 28 -5.73 19.00 5.81
C ALA A 28 -5.44 20.45 6.24
N ARG A 29 -4.26 20.72 6.81
CA ARG A 29 -3.83 22.07 7.18
C ARG A 29 -3.58 23.01 5.99
N THR A 30 -3.46 22.47 4.79
CA THR A 30 -3.21 23.23 3.54
C THR A 30 -4.49 23.46 2.74
N LEU A 31 -5.50 22.61 2.91
CA LEU A 31 -6.74 22.69 2.17
C LEU A 31 -7.69 23.76 2.75
N PRO A 32 -8.55 24.37 1.90
CA PRO A 32 -9.59 25.27 2.38
C PRO A 32 -10.56 24.55 3.32
N ALA A 33 -11.06 25.25 4.35
CA ALA A 33 -12.02 24.72 5.30
C ALA A 33 -13.43 24.61 4.68
N ARG A 34 -13.68 23.52 3.96
CA ARG A 34 -14.94 23.20 3.25
C ARG A 34 -15.22 21.70 3.26
N GLU A 35 -16.49 21.34 3.10
CA GLU A 35 -16.98 19.95 3.23
C GLU A 35 -16.38 19.00 2.19
N ASP A 36 -16.31 19.43 0.93
CA ASP A 36 -15.69 18.68 -0.18
C ASP A 36 -14.20 18.37 0.05
N ALA A 37 -13.47 19.28 0.72
CA ALA A 37 -12.08 19.03 1.11
C ALA A 37 -11.97 17.97 2.21
N THR A 38 -12.94 17.89 3.12
CA THR A 38 -12.97 16.85 4.18
C THR A 38 -13.23 15.48 3.57
N VAL A 39 -14.24 15.38 2.70
CA VAL A 39 -14.56 14.14 1.97
C VAL A 39 -13.38 13.66 1.12
N LEU A 40 -12.67 14.59 0.47
CA LEU A 40 -11.47 14.27 -0.31
C LEU A 40 -10.37 13.64 0.56
N LEU A 41 -10.17 14.17 1.78
CA LEU A 41 -9.18 13.66 2.72
C LEU A 41 -9.54 12.26 3.22
N ASP A 42 -10.80 12.01 3.55
CA ASP A 42 -11.28 10.70 3.99
C ASP A 42 -11.01 9.64 2.91
N PHE A 43 -11.39 9.91 1.66
CA PHE A 43 -11.11 9.00 0.56
C PHE A 43 -9.62 8.79 0.30
N MET A 44 -8.80 9.83 0.49
CA MET A 44 -7.36 9.70 0.30
C MET A 44 -6.71 8.90 1.44
N GLU A 45 -7.26 9.00 2.65
CA GLU A 45 -6.86 8.19 3.80
C GLU A 45 -7.18 6.70 3.56
N ASP A 46 -8.39 6.41 3.09
CA ASP A 46 -8.84 5.06 2.76
C ASP A 46 -7.98 4.44 1.65
N ASP A 47 -7.76 5.14 0.55
CA ASP A 47 -6.88 4.68 -0.54
C ASP A 47 -5.46 4.36 -0.06
N LEU A 48 -4.89 5.24 0.78
CA LEU A 48 -3.53 5.03 1.27
C LEU A 48 -3.47 3.79 2.16
N ARG A 49 -4.50 3.53 2.96
CA ARG A 49 -4.57 2.31 3.76
C ARG A 49 -4.75 1.08 2.90
N GLU A 50 -5.67 1.11 1.95
CA GLU A 50 -5.93 0.01 1.01
C GLU A 50 -4.67 -0.33 0.19
N GLY A 51 -3.98 0.69 -0.32
CA GLY A 51 -2.73 0.48 -1.06
C GLY A 51 -1.61 -0.10 -0.19
N LEU A 52 -1.49 0.31 1.08
CA LEU A 52 -0.50 -0.26 1.99
C LEU A 52 -0.84 -1.70 2.39
N ASP A 53 -2.12 -2.02 2.57
CA ASP A 53 -2.60 -3.37 2.86
C ASP A 53 -2.32 -4.31 1.68
N ALA A 54 -2.70 -3.92 0.47
CA ALA A 54 -2.46 -4.70 -0.74
C ALA A 54 -0.95 -4.89 -1.02
N LEU A 55 -0.10 -3.89 -0.76
CA LEU A 55 1.36 -4.06 -0.80
C LEU A 55 1.86 -5.09 0.21
N GLY A 56 1.26 -5.12 1.41
CA GLY A 56 1.53 -6.11 2.44
C GLY A 56 1.22 -7.54 1.96
N ASP A 57 0.06 -7.73 1.33
CA ASP A 57 -0.35 -9.02 0.78
C ASP A 57 0.57 -9.50 -0.36
N VAL A 58 0.96 -8.59 -1.26
CA VAL A 58 1.94 -8.90 -2.32
C VAL A 58 3.28 -9.31 -1.72
N GLN A 59 3.77 -8.59 -0.70
CA GLN A 59 5.01 -8.94 -0.02
C GLN A 59 4.90 -10.30 0.67
N ALA A 60 3.78 -10.60 1.32
CA ALA A 60 3.53 -11.87 1.99
C ALA A 60 3.58 -13.04 1.00
N HIS A 61 2.96 -12.89 -0.18
CA HIS A 61 3.02 -13.91 -1.24
C HIS A 61 4.47 -14.28 -1.62
N PHE A 62 5.34 -13.28 -1.85
CA PHE A 62 6.75 -13.55 -2.16
C PHE A 62 7.52 -14.17 -0.99
N TYR A 63 7.17 -13.83 0.25
CA TYR A 63 7.76 -14.45 1.43
C TYR A 63 7.35 -15.92 1.55
N ASP A 64 6.08 -16.24 1.31
CA ASP A 64 5.56 -17.60 1.32
C ASP A 64 6.18 -18.46 0.21
N LEU A 65 6.39 -17.90 -0.98
CA LEU A 65 7.15 -18.51 -2.06
C LEU A 65 8.58 -18.87 -1.61
N LEU A 66 9.29 -17.90 -1.00
CA LEU A 66 10.64 -18.13 -0.50
C LEU A 66 10.65 -19.22 0.58
N LEU A 67 9.71 -19.21 1.51
CA LEU A 67 9.57 -20.24 2.53
C LEU A 67 9.33 -21.63 1.91
N ALA A 68 8.46 -21.72 0.90
CA ALA A 68 8.19 -22.96 0.19
C ALA A 68 9.45 -23.52 -0.50
N LEU A 69 10.27 -22.63 -1.08
CA LEU A 69 11.51 -22.99 -1.78
C LEU A 69 12.65 -23.38 -0.82
N HIS A 70 12.64 -22.88 0.42
CA HIS A 70 13.65 -23.22 1.44
C HIS A 70 13.35 -24.52 2.20
N ARG A 71 12.26 -25.23 1.89
CA ARG A 71 11.95 -26.51 2.55
C ARG A 71 13.03 -27.54 2.26
N GLU A 72 13.42 -28.31 3.29
CA GLU A 72 14.45 -29.36 3.19
C GLU A 72 14.16 -30.39 2.09
N LYS A 73 12.88 -30.67 1.84
CA LYS A 73 12.42 -31.50 0.73
C LYS A 73 11.38 -30.76 -0.10
N LEU A 74 11.76 -30.40 -1.33
CA LEU A 74 10.84 -29.90 -2.33
C LEU A 74 10.02 -31.04 -2.91
N THR A 75 8.71 -30.85 -2.98
CA THR A 75 7.78 -31.79 -3.62
C THR A 75 7.04 -31.08 -4.75
N PRO A 76 6.63 -31.80 -5.81
CA PRO A 76 5.84 -31.19 -6.89
C PRO A 76 4.57 -30.50 -6.39
N VAL A 77 3.86 -31.11 -5.43
CA VAL A 77 2.64 -30.51 -4.83
C VAL A 77 2.97 -29.21 -4.10
N ALA A 78 4.07 -29.15 -3.34
CA ALA A 78 4.48 -27.93 -2.66
C ALA A 78 4.82 -26.80 -3.64
N LEU A 79 5.41 -27.11 -4.79
CA LEU A 79 5.70 -26.14 -5.84
C LEU A 79 4.42 -25.65 -6.52
N MET A 80 3.49 -26.56 -6.85
CA MET A 80 2.21 -26.19 -7.46
C MET A 80 1.35 -25.32 -6.53
N ASN A 81 1.30 -25.64 -5.24
CA ASN A 81 0.56 -24.82 -4.27
C ASN A 81 1.21 -23.44 -4.07
N ALA A 82 2.54 -23.38 -4.11
CA ALA A 82 3.26 -22.11 -4.01
C ALA A 82 3.07 -21.25 -5.27
N ALA A 83 2.89 -21.87 -6.44
CA ALA A 83 2.64 -21.20 -7.71
C ALA A 83 1.20 -20.64 -7.85
N GLU A 84 0.32 -20.84 -6.87
CA GLU A 84 -1.01 -20.21 -6.86
C GLU A 84 -0.85 -18.69 -6.77
N ASP A 85 -1.27 -18.00 -7.83
CA ASP A 85 -1.01 -16.58 -8.02
C ASP A 85 -2.29 -15.73 -8.09
N LEU A 86 -3.48 -16.34 -8.07
CA LEU A 86 -4.75 -15.61 -8.24
C LEU A 86 -4.91 -14.47 -7.23
N HIS A 87 -4.55 -14.73 -5.97
CA HIS A 87 -4.66 -13.70 -4.94
C HIS A 87 -3.67 -12.54 -5.17
N VAL A 88 -2.40 -12.82 -5.48
CA VAL A 88 -1.42 -11.75 -5.72
C VAL A 88 -1.75 -10.96 -6.98
N LEU A 89 -2.28 -11.62 -8.02
CA LEU A 89 -2.76 -10.95 -9.23
C LEU A 89 -3.92 -9.99 -8.92
N GLN A 90 -4.90 -10.42 -8.12
CA GLN A 90 -5.98 -9.54 -7.68
C GLN A 90 -5.44 -8.33 -6.90
N ARG A 91 -4.52 -8.54 -5.94
CA ARG A 91 -3.92 -7.44 -5.17
C ARG A 91 -3.14 -6.46 -6.05
N LEU A 92 -2.50 -6.93 -7.12
CA LEU A 92 -1.83 -6.07 -8.10
C LEU A 92 -2.83 -5.23 -8.91
N GLU A 93 -3.99 -5.77 -9.25
CA GLU A 93 -5.08 -5.02 -9.88
C GLU A 93 -5.63 -3.95 -8.92
N ASP A 94 -5.90 -4.31 -7.66
CA ASP A 94 -6.37 -3.39 -6.63
C ASP A 94 -5.37 -2.24 -6.44
N LEU A 95 -4.05 -2.54 -6.41
CA LEU A 95 -3.00 -1.52 -6.33
C LEU A 95 -3.02 -0.57 -7.53
N HIS A 96 -3.25 -1.07 -8.73
CA HIS A 96 -3.35 -0.24 -9.92
C HIS A 96 -4.55 0.72 -9.83
N GLU A 97 -5.69 0.24 -9.31
CA GLU A 97 -6.87 1.07 -9.07
C GLU A 97 -6.60 2.15 -8.02
N VAL A 98 -6.09 1.77 -6.85
CA VAL A 98 -5.74 2.68 -5.76
C VAL A 98 -4.76 3.77 -6.24
N VAL A 99 -3.71 3.42 -6.96
CA VAL A 99 -2.75 4.41 -7.51
C VAL A 99 -3.44 5.38 -8.49
N THR A 100 -4.36 4.88 -9.30
CA THR A 100 -5.13 5.71 -10.21
C THR A 100 -6.05 6.68 -9.46
N GLN A 101 -6.69 6.20 -8.39
CA GLN A 101 -7.56 7.00 -7.54
C GLN A 101 -6.79 8.08 -6.77
N LEU A 102 -5.66 7.72 -6.15
CA LEU A 102 -4.74 8.66 -5.48
C LEU A 102 -4.27 9.76 -6.42
N ARG A 103 -3.88 9.43 -7.66
CA ARG A 103 -3.48 10.44 -8.66
C ARG A 103 -4.60 11.45 -8.92
N ARG A 104 -5.85 11.00 -9.03
CA ARG A 104 -7.01 11.88 -9.22
C ARG A 104 -7.24 12.78 -8.01
N ARG A 105 -7.20 12.22 -6.80
CA ARG A 105 -7.39 12.97 -5.55
C ARG A 105 -6.30 14.01 -5.31
N LEU A 106 -5.04 13.67 -5.56
CA LEU A 106 -3.93 14.63 -5.50
C LEU A 106 -4.12 15.78 -6.49
N SER A 107 -4.63 15.49 -7.69
CA SER A 107 -4.95 16.53 -8.69
C SER A 107 -6.08 17.44 -8.21
N GLN A 108 -7.11 16.88 -7.56
CA GLN A 108 -8.21 17.64 -6.94
C GLN A 108 -7.72 18.52 -5.79
N ALA A 109 -6.94 17.96 -4.86
CA ALA A 109 -6.32 18.69 -3.75
C ALA A 109 -5.47 19.86 -4.26
N ALA A 110 -4.65 19.62 -5.29
CA ALA A 110 -3.86 20.68 -5.91
C ALA A 110 -4.74 21.77 -6.56
N GLY A 111 -5.89 21.42 -7.12
CA GLY A 111 -6.89 22.37 -7.62
C GLY A 111 -7.48 23.22 -6.49
N MET A 112 -7.85 22.59 -5.37
CA MET A 112 -8.35 23.29 -4.19
C MET A 112 -7.31 24.25 -3.59
N ILE A 113 -6.03 23.89 -3.57
CA ILE A 113 -4.95 24.76 -3.08
C ILE A 113 -4.77 25.99 -3.98
N ARG A 114 -4.95 25.85 -5.29
CA ARG A 114 -4.78 26.97 -6.24
C ARG A 114 -5.98 27.92 -6.30
N HIS A 115 -7.17 27.45 -5.97
CA HIS A 115 -8.44 28.16 -6.22
C HIS A 115 -9.31 28.30 -4.96
N GLY A 116 -8.85 27.81 -3.81
CA GLY A 116 -9.47 27.96 -2.50
C GLY A 116 -8.94 29.17 -1.76
#